data_AF-A0A0S8BT99-F1
#
_entry.id   AF-A0A0S8BT99-F1
#
_cell.length_a   1.000
_cell.length_b   1.000
_cell.length_c   1.000
_cell.angle_alpha   90.00
_cell.angle_beta   90.00
_cell.angle_gamma   90.00
#
_symmetry.space_group_name_H-M   'P 1'
#
loop_
_entity.id
_entity.type
_entity.pdbx_description
1 polymer ?
#
loop_
_entity_poly.entity_id
_entity_poly.type
_entity_poly.pdbx_seq_one_letter_code
_entity_poly.pdbx_strand_id
1 'polypeptide(L)'
;MTAELLIYTGSAMPFLWGLAHLFPTRSVIRGFGDISADNRNIVAMEWVTEGVALMFLGTLVATVTVVDPRATVSGIVYLASSACLVVLATVSLSTGFKIAFLPFKLCPLIFSSSAALILLGWWLL
;
A
#
# COMPACT_ATOMS: atom_id res chain seq x y z
N MET A 1 -9.45 22.30 -0.48
CA MET A 1 -9.71 21.58 0.80
C MET A 1 -10.30 20.19 0.60
N THR A 2 -11.39 20.00 -0.17
CA THR A 2 -11.96 18.66 -0.42
C THR A 2 -11.04 17.75 -1.26
N ALA A 3 -10.37 18.30 -2.29
CA ALA A 3 -9.45 17.55 -3.14
C ALA A 3 -8.23 16.98 -2.38
N GLU A 4 -7.53 17.82 -1.62
CA GLU A 4 -6.39 17.41 -0.78
C GLU A 4 -6.79 16.38 0.28
N LEU A 5 -7.99 16.49 0.87
CA LEU A 5 -8.49 15.51 1.83
C LEU A 5 -8.57 14.10 1.22
N LEU A 6 -8.99 13.99 -0.05
CA LEU A 6 -9.00 12.71 -0.77
C LEU A 6 -7.58 12.18 -0.94
N ILE A 7 -6.62 13.03 -1.31
CA ILE A 7 -5.21 12.64 -1.48
C ILE A 7 -4.62 12.18 -0.14
N TYR A 8 -4.82 12.93 0.95
CA TYR A 8 -4.36 12.53 2.28
C TYR A 8 -5.01 11.24 2.79
N THR A 9 -6.30 11.05 2.51
CA THR A 9 -6.98 9.79 2.85
C THR A 9 -6.41 8.63 2.05
N GLY A 10 -6.21 8.85 0.75
CA GLY A 10 -5.59 7.90 -0.16
C GLY A 10 -4.15 7.57 0.22
N SER A 11 -3.38 8.53 0.74
CA SER A 11 -1.99 8.33 1.19
C SER A 11 -1.91 7.66 2.57
N ALA A 12 -2.84 7.94 3.48
CA ALA A 12 -2.91 7.34 4.80
C ALA A 12 -3.21 5.83 4.73
N MET A 13 -4.02 5.40 3.77
CA MET A 13 -4.36 3.98 3.57
C MET A 13 -3.13 3.06 3.42
N PRO A 14 -2.24 3.22 2.43
CA PRO A 14 -1.06 2.37 2.28
C PRO A 14 -0.09 2.55 3.45
N PHE A 15 0.02 3.75 4.03
CA PHE A 15 0.86 3.97 5.20
C PHE A 15 0.41 3.12 6.41
N LEU A 16 -0.86 3.21 6.78
CA LEU A 16 -1.44 2.44 7.87
C LEU A 16 -1.43 0.94 7.57
N TRP A 17 -1.64 0.55 6.31
CA TRP A 17 -1.58 -0.84 5.89
C TRP A 17 -0.16 -1.42 5.95
N GLY A 18 0.85 -0.62 5.63
CA GLY A 18 2.26 -0.97 5.80
C GLY A 18 2.62 -1.18 7.28
N LEU A 19 2.14 -0.32 8.18
CA LEU A 19 2.25 -0.56 9.62
C LEU A 19 1.59 -1.89 10.03
N ALA A 20 0.40 -2.16 9.49
CA ALA A 20 -0.31 -3.41 9.73
C ALA A 20 0.40 -4.65 9.18
N HIS A 21 1.35 -4.51 8.24
CA HIS A 21 2.26 -5.60 7.86
C HIS A 21 3.31 -5.83 8.95
N LEU A 22 3.90 -4.79 9.53
CA LEU A 22 5.03 -4.95 10.45
C LEU A 22 4.63 -5.53 11.82
N PHE A 23 3.46 -5.17 12.37
CA PHE A 23 3.07 -5.60 13.71
C PHE A 23 2.77 -7.11 13.86
N PRO A 24 1.99 -7.76 12.97
CA PRO A 24 1.63 -9.17 13.10
C PRO A 24 2.62 -10.14 12.42
N THR A 25 3.78 -9.68 11.93
CA THR A 25 4.70 -10.49 11.10
C THR A 25 5.02 -11.85 11.72
N ARG A 26 5.32 -11.91 13.03
CA ARG A 26 5.59 -13.18 13.74
C ARG A 26 4.38 -14.13 13.74
N SER A 27 3.17 -13.60 13.89
CA SER A 27 1.94 -14.39 13.88
C SER A 27 1.65 -14.91 12.47
N VAL A 28 1.87 -14.09 11.45
CA VAL A 28 1.69 -14.45 10.04
C VAL A 28 2.64 -15.57 9.64
N ILE A 29 3.93 -15.45 9.95
CA ILE A 29 4.94 -16.48 9.64
C ILE A 29 4.62 -17.81 10.33
N ARG A 30 4.13 -17.79 11.57
CA ARG A 30 3.69 -19.00 12.28
C ARG A 30 2.48 -19.65 11.61
N GLY A 31 1.61 -18.87 10.96
CA GLY A 31 0.43 -19.36 10.24
C GLY A 31 0.74 -20.23 9.01
N PHE A 32 1.98 -20.21 8.49
CA PHE A 32 2.40 -21.06 7.38
C PHE A 32 2.71 -22.51 7.78
N GLY A 33 2.61 -22.86 9.06
CA GLY A 33 2.89 -24.21 9.56
C GLY A 33 4.38 -24.53 9.56
N ASP A 34 4.71 -25.80 9.28
CA ASP A 34 6.08 -26.31 9.31
C ASP A 34 6.78 -26.09 7.96
N ILE A 35 7.34 -24.89 7.82
CA ILE A 35 8.27 -24.53 6.74
C ILE A 35 9.71 -24.44 7.27
N SER A 36 10.69 -24.65 6.38
CA SER A 36 12.12 -24.57 6.70
C SER A 36 12.50 -23.20 7.25
N ALA A 37 13.61 -23.12 8.01
CA ALA A 37 14.12 -21.86 8.55
C ALA A 37 14.37 -20.82 7.45
N ASP A 38 14.93 -21.25 6.31
CA ASP A 38 15.18 -20.37 5.17
C ASP A 38 13.88 -19.81 4.58
N ASN A 39 12.86 -20.66 4.40
CA ASN A 39 11.57 -20.20 3.90
C ASN A 39 10.89 -19.24 4.88
N ARG A 40 11.03 -19.46 6.20
CA ARG A 40 10.51 -18.51 7.21
C ARG A 40 11.18 -17.14 7.08
N ASN A 41 12.50 -17.12 6.87
CA ASN A 41 13.26 -15.89 6.71
C ASN A 41 12.90 -15.16 5.40
N ILE A 42 12.72 -15.88 4.29
CA ILE A 42 12.29 -15.30 3.01
C ILE A 42 10.90 -14.68 3.15
N VAL A 43 9.93 -15.40 3.73
CA VAL A 43 8.57 -14.87 3.96
C VAL A 43 8.61 -13.64 4.86
N ALA A 44 9.43 -13.64 5.91
CA ALA A 44 9.60 -12.48 6.77
C ALA A 44 10.16 -11.26 6.01
N MET A 45 11.18 -11.49 5.18
CA MET A 45 11.83 -10.46 4.39
C MET A 45 10.87 -9.82 3.40
N GLU A 46 10.15 -10.63 2.61
CA GLU A 46 9.17 -10.14 1.65
C GLU A 46 8.03 -9.37 2.34
N TRP A 47 7.53 -9.91 3.45
CA TRP A 47 6.45 -9.30 4.23
C TRP A 47 6.84 -7.93 4.82
N VAL A 48 8.04 -7.82 5.38
CA VAL A 48 8.57 -6.55 5.91
C VAL A 48 8.85 -5.56 4.78
N THR A 49 9.41 -6.03 3.67
CA THR A 49 9.74 -5.19 2.51
C THR A 49 8.48 -4.57 1.91
N GLU A 50 7.40 -5.35 1.74
CA GLU A 50 6.10 -4.83 1.31
C GLU A 50 5.58 -3.77 2.28
N GLY A 51 5.61 -4.05 3.58
CA GLY A 51 5.17 -3.09 4.61
C GLY A 51 5.91 -1.76 4.56
N VAL A 52 7.25 -1.79 4.44
CA VAL A 52 8.09 -0.59 4.34
C VAL A 52 7.84 0.16 3.03
N ALA A 53 7.68 -0.54 1.91
CA ALA A 53 7.40 0.08 0.61
C ALA A 53 6.05 0.83 0.61
N LEU A 54 5.03 0.25 1.24
CA LEU A 54 3.71 0.89 1.38
C LEU A 54 3.76 2.13 2.28
N MET A 55 4.51 2.07 3.39
CA MET A 55 4.76 3.24 4.23
C MET A 55 5.44 4.35 3.44
N PHE A 56 6.48 4.01 2.68
CA PHE A 56 7.17 4.97 1.82
C PHE A 56 6.24 5.60 0.79
N LEU A 57 5.42 4.81 0.08
CA LEU A 57 4.44 5.32 -0.89
C LEU A 57 3.47 6.31 -0.25
N GLY A 58 2.88 5.96 0.90
CA GLY A 58 1.97 6.85 1.63
C GLY A 58 2.64 8.14 2.08
N THR A 59 3.87 8.06 2.61
CA THR A 59 4.65 9.24 3.01
C THR A 59 5.04 10.11 1.81
N LEU A 60 5.43 9.51 0.69
CA LEU A 60 5.82 10.23 -0.52
C LEU A 60 4.65 11.05 -1.07
N VAL A 61 3.47 10.44 -1.22
CA VAL A 61 2.25 11.12 -1.67
C VAL A 61 1.90 12.27 -0.73
N ALA A 62 1.85 12.01 0.58
CA ALA A 62 1.56 13.06 1.57
C ALA A 62 2.57 14.23 1.51
N THR A 63 3.85 13.93 1.33
CA THR A 63 4.92 14.94 1.28
C THR A 63 4.75 15.86 0.08
N VAL A 64 4.55 15.33 -1.12
CA VAL A 64 4.37 16.17 -2.32
C VAL A 64 3.07 16.98 -2.26
N THR A 65 2.03 16.45 -1.60
CA THR A 65 0.78 17.19 -1.35
C THR A 65 0.98 18.37 -0.40
N VAL A 66 1.80 18.24 0.64
CA VAL A 66 2.11 19.34 1.57
C VAL A 66 2.98 20.41 0.91
N VAL A 67 3.96 20.00 0.08
CA VAL A 67 4.95 20.93 -0.52
C VAL A 67 4.32 21.80 -1.60
N ASP A 68 3.75 21.18 -2.64
CA ASP A 68 3.04 21.87 -3.70
C ASP A 68 2.14 20.87 -4.44
N PRO A 69 0.84 20.79 -4.10
CA PRO A 69 -0.05 19.80 -4.68
C PRO A 69 -0.34 20.06 -6.17
N ARG A 70 -0.09 21.27 -6.69
CA ARG A 70 -0.39 21.68 -8.08
C ARG A 70 0.83 21.62 -9.01
N ALA A 71 2.03 21.41 -8.47
CA ALA A 71 3.22 21.21 -9.28
C ALA A 71 3.09 19.99 -10.21
N THR A 72 3.62 20.11 -11.43
CA THR A 72 3.65 19.01 -12.41
C THR A 72 4.34 17.76 -11.84
N VAL A 73 5.40 17.93 -11.06
CA VAL A 73 6.12 16.83 -10.40
C VAL A 73 5.23 16.09 -9.41
N SER A 74 4.43 16.80 -8.61
CA SER A 74 3.47 16.18 -7.68
C SER A 74 2.43 15.35 -8.44
N GLY A 75 1.93 15.85 -9.57
CA GLY A 75 1.03 15.09 -10.45
C GLY A 75 1.65 13.79 -10.97
N ILE A 76 2.91 13.82 -11.41
CA ILE A 76 3.65 12.61 -11.82
C ILE A 76 3.79 11.62 -10.66
N VAL A 77 4.07 12.12 -9.45
CA VAL A 77 4.18 11.28 -8.24
C VAL A 77 2.83 10.64 -7.89
N TYR A 78 1.71 11.37 -7.98
CA TYR A 78 0.37 10.82 -7.79
C TYR A 78 0.07 9.71 -8.80
N LEU A 79 0.32 9.96 -10.08
CA LEU A 79 0.11 8.98 -11.14
C LEU A 79 0.95 7.73 -10.94
N ALA A 80 2.26 7.89 -10.71
CA ALA A 80 3.19 6.77 -10.53
C ALA A 80 2.85 5.94 -9.28
N SER A 81 2.50 6.60 -8.17
CA SER A 81 2.10 5.92 -6.93
C SER A 81 0.79 5.16 -7.11
N SER A 82 -0.22 5.76 -7.74
CA SER A 82 -1.50 5.10 -8.03
C SER A 82 -1.33 3.94 -9.00
N ALA A 83 -0.49 4.07 -10.04
CA ALA A 83 -0.19 2.98 -10.96
C ALA A 83 0.49 1.81 -10.22
N CYS A 84 1.45 2.09 -9.34
CA CYS A 84 2.09 1.08 -8.50
C CYS A 84 1.07 0.36 -7.60
N LEU A 85 0.17 1.10 -6.94
CA LEU A 85 -0.90 0.51 -6.12
C LEU A 85 -1.85 -0.38 -6.92
N VAL A 86 -2.20 -0.01 -8.16
CA VAL A 86 -3.02 -0.85 -9.05
C VAL A 86 -2.29 -2.13 -9.44
N VAL A 87 -0.98 -2.05 -9.73
CA VAL A 87 -0.15 -3.24 -10.01
C VAL A 87 -0.12 -4.16 -8.79
N LEU A 88 0.13 -3.62 -7.59
CA LEU A 88 0.11 -4.39 -6.35
C LEU A 88 -1.27 -5.01 -6.10
N ALA A 89 -2.36 -4.27 -6.31
CA ALA A 89 -3.72 -4.79 -6.18
C ALA A 89 -3.97 -5.98 -7.11
N THR A 90 -3.50 -5.89 -8.36
CA THR A 90 -3.61 -6.95 -9.35
C THR A 90 -2.83 -8.20 -8.95
N VAL A 91 -1.60 -8.01 -8.44
CA VAL A 91 -0.79 -9.10 -7.88
C VAL A 91 -1.52 -9.74 -6.70
N SER A 92 -2.01 -8.95 -5.74
CA SER A 92 -2.73 -9.46 -4.56
C SER A 92 -4.01 -10.23 -4.92
N LEU A 93 -4.77 -9.77 -5.93
CA LEU A 93 -5.93 -10.50 -6.45
C LEU A 93 -5.54 -11.85 -7.07
N SER A 94 -4.39 -11.90 -7.75
CA SER A 94 -3.90 -13.10 -8.44
C SER A 94 -3.28 -14.12 -7.48
N THR A 95 -2.76 -13.67 -6.33
CA THR A 95 -2.04 -14.48 -5.35
C THR A 95 -2.79 -14.56 -4.02
N GLY A 96 -2.60 -13.59 -3.12
CA GLY A 96 -3.04 -13.60 -1.73
C GLY A 96 -4.55 -13.73 -1.53
N PHE A 97 -5.36 -13.21 -2.45
CA PHE A 97 -6.83 -13.25 -2.33
C PHE A 97 -7.40 -14.68 -2.29
N LYS A 98 -6.65 -15.66 -2.83
CA LYS A 98 -7.01 -17.09 -2.82
C LYS A 98 -6.78 -17.74 -1.46
N ILE A 99 -6.09 -17.09 -0.52
CA ILE A 99 -5.76 -17.62 0.80
C ILE A 99 -6.87 -17.27 1.81
N ALA A 100 -7.13 -18.16 2.77
CA ALA A 100 -8.16 -17.96 3.80
C ALA A 100 -7.83 -16.86 4.82
N PHE A 101 -6.63 -16.30 4.78
CA PHE A 101 -6.17 -15.28 5.73
C PHE A 101 -6.68 -13.89 5.32
N LEU A 102 -7.51 -13.30 6.18
CA LEU A 102 -8.28 -12.08 5.89
C LEU A 102 -7.42 -10.88 5.42
N PRO A 103 -6.25 -10.57 6.01
CA PRO A 103 -5.43 -9.45 5.53
C PRO A 103 -5.09 -9.53 4.05
N PHE A 104 -4.77 -10.71 3.50
CA PHE A 104 -4.51 -10.85 2.07
C PHE A 104 -5.72 -10.52 1.18
N LYS A 105 -6.94 -10.71 1.69
CA LYS A 105 -8.17 -10.35 0.96
C LYS A 105 -8.45 -8.85 0.99
N LEU A 106 -7.93 -8.14 1.99
CA LEU A 106 -8.10 -6.70 2.15
C LEU A 106 -7.09 -5.89 1.33
N CYS A 107 -5.85 -6.40 1.15
CA CYS A 107 -4.81 -5.74 0.33
C CYS A 107 -5.34 -5.16 -1.00
N PRO A 108 -5.98 -5.96 -1.89
CA PRO A 108 -6.40 -5.44 -3.19
C PRO A 108 -7.47 -4.35 -3.09
N LEU A 109 -8.35 -4.42 -2.09
CA LEU A 109 -9.35 -3.38 -1.86
C LEU A 109 -8.69 -2.09 -1.38
N ILE A 110 -7.78 -2.19 -0.40
CA ILE A 110 -7.07 -1.03 0.16
C ILE A 110 -6.24 -0.34 -0.91
N PHE A 111 -5.48 -1.09 -1.70
CA PHE A 111 -4.65 -0.53 -2.77
C PHE A 111 -5.50 0.13 -3.86
N SER A 112 -6.60 -0.52 -4.28
CA SER A 112 -7.50 0.04 -5.30
C SER A 112 -8.21 1.30 -4.81
N SER A 113 -8.72 1.29 -3.57
CA SER A 113 -9.37 2.47 -2.97
C SER A 113 -8.39 3.62 -2.78
N SER A 114 -7.17 3.33 -2.32
CA SER A 114 -6.10 4.33 -2.19
C SER A 114 -5.77 4.98 -3.53
N ALA A 115 -5.53 4.19 -4.58
CA ALA A 115 -5.26 4.69 -5.92
C ALA A 115 -6.40 5.55 -6.47
N ALA A 116 -7.65 5.13 -6.28
CA ALA A 116 -8.82 5.87 -6.71
C ALA A 116 -8.95 7.23 -5.99
N LEU A 117 -8.73 7.25 -4.68
CA LEU A 117 -8.77 8.48 -3.88
C LEU A 117 -7.67 9.47 -4.28
N ILE A 118 -6.44 8.98 -4.50
CA ILE A 118 -5.31 9.82 -4.95
C ILE A 118 -5.61 10.41 -6.34
N LEU A 119 -6.06 9.60 -7.30
CA LEU A 119 -6.35 10.08 -8.66
C LEU A 119 -7.55 11.04 -8.69
N LEU A 120 -8.61 10.74 -7.94
CA LEU A 120 -9.78 11.62 -7.85
C LEU A 120 -9.42 12.94 -7.18
N GLY A 121 -8.64 12.89 -6.09
CA GLY A 121 -8.14 14.09 -5.44
C GLY A 121 -7.28 14.93 -6.37
N TRP A 122 -6.37 14.31 -7.12
CA TRP A 122 -5.53 15.00 -8.10
C TRP A 122 -6.34 15.62 -9.25
N TRP A 123 -7.34 14.92 -9.77
CA TRP A 123 -8.23 15.43 -10.83
C TRP A 123 -9.02 16.68 -10.41
N LEU A 124 -9.25 16.85 -9.10
CA LEU A 124 -10.02 17.95 -8.53
C LEU A 124 -9.16 19.14 -8.06
N LEU A 125 -7.82 19.06 -8.17
CA LEU A 125 -6.88 20.12 -7.76
C LEU A 125 -6.76 21.25 -8.79
#